data_AF-A0A5C8C2L8-F1
#
_entry.id   AF-A0A5C8C2L8-F1
#
_cell.length_a   1.000
_cell.length_b   1.000
_cell.length_c   1.000
_cell.angle_alpha   90.00
_cell.angle_beta   90.00
_cell.angle_gamma   90.00
#
_symmetry.space_group_name_H-M   'P 1'
#
loop_
_entity.id
_entity.type
_entity.pdbx_description
1 polymer ?
#
loop_
_entity_poly.entity_id
_entity_poly.type
_entity_poly.pdbx_seq_one_letter_code
_entity_poly.pdbx_strand_id
1 'polypeptide(L)'
;MIDVSVDDPDGGEPIMTLFGRVGLGVPSPQIPVMLYSPHEGQMLRVTVNGRGPSTTYAGGKVRLKVGSGTHPMAESLRSLGMDGLTPFAIQTTHASQSRLNKGVPIGR
;
A
#
# COMPACT_ATOMS: atom_id res chain seq x y z
N MET A 1 -7.74 14.36 -9.33
CA MET A 1 -7.04 14.72 -8.08
C MET A 1 -7.27 13.58 -7.12
N ILE A 2 -6.29 13.22 -6.31
CA ILE A 2 -6.46 12.28 -5.21
C ILE A 2 -6.18 12.99 -3.89
N ASP A 3 -6.96 12.64 -2.90
CA ASP A 3 -6.80 13.03 -1.51
C ASP A 3 -7.42 11.90 -0.69
N VAL A 4 -6.57 10.97 -0.27
CA VAL A 4 -6.99 9.73 0.42
C VAL A 4 -6.09 9.47 1.59
N SER A 5 -6.69 9.13 2.73
CA SER A 5 -5.98 8.76 3.96
C SER A 5 -6.11 7.27 4.26
N VAL A 6 -5.15 6.77 5.03
CA VAL A 6 -5.32 5.57 5.84
C VAL A 6 -5.41 6.04 7.27
N ASP A 7 -6.58 5.85 7.87
CA ASP A 7 -6.87 6.34 9.22
C ASP A 7 -6.24 5.42 10.27
N ASP A 8 -5.88 5.99 11.41
CA ASP A 8 -5.48 5.22 12.58
C ASP A 8 -6.74 4.60 13.23
N PRO A 9 -6.82 3.26 13.37
CA PRO A 9 -7.99 2.61 13.95
C PRO A 9 -8.26 3.03 15.40
N ASP A 10 -7.26 3.54 16.12
CA ASP A 10 -7.39 3.99 17.50
C ASP A 10 -7.84 5.46 17.60
N GLY A 11 -8.17 6.10 16.47
CA GLY A 11 -8.69 7.47 16.41
C GLY A 11 -7.61 8.57 16.46
N GLY A 12 -6.35 8.20 16.25
CA GLY A 12 -5.22 9.12 16.11
C GLY A 12 -5.21 9.88 14.78
N GLU A 13 -4.11 10.60 14.52
CA GLU A 13 -3.87 11.19 13.19
C GLU A 13 -3.82 10.09 12.12
N PRO A 14 -4.21 10.38 10.87
CA PRO A 14 -4.06 9.43 9.78
C PRO A 14 -2.64 8.88 9.69
N ILE A 15 -2.52 7.57 9.57
CA ILE A 15 -1.24 6.85 9.41
C ILE A 15 -0.49 7.41 8.20
N MET A 16 -1.20 7.65 7.10
CA MET A 16 -0.65 8.31 5.92
C MET A 16 -1.73 8.97 5.07
N THR A 17 -1.33 9.91 4.23
CA THR A 17 -2.18 10.56 3.22
C THR A 17 -1.47 10.59 1.87
N LEU A 18 -2.17 10.20 0.81
CA LEU A 18 -1.76 10.43 -0.57
C LEU A 18 -2.58 11.58 -1.15
N PHE A 19 -1.90 12.66 -1.53
CA PHE A 19 -2.56 13.86 -2.04
C PHE A 19 -1.86 14.37 -3.31
N GLY A 20 -2.63 14.90 -4.25
CA GLY A 20 -2.12 15.58 -5.44
C GLY A 20 -2.79 15.17 -6.75
N ARG A 21 -2.12 15.46 -7.87
CA ARG A 21 -2.64 15.18 -9.21
C ARG A 21 -1.92 13.97 -9.81
N VAL A 22 -2.68 12.91 -10.05
CA VAL A 22 -2.22 11.73 -10.80
C VAL A 22 -1.92 12.08 -12.26
N GLY A 23 -1.06 11.27 -12.90
CA GLY A 23 -0.73 11.36 -14.32
C GLY A 23 -1.75 10.65 -15.22
N LEU A 24 -1.28 10.21 -16.40
CA LEU A 24 -2.07 9.42 -17.34
C LEU A 24 -2.48 8.09 -16.70
N GLY A 25 -3.75 7.71 -16.88
CA GLY A 25 -4.31 6.45 -16.39
C GLY A 25 -4.62 5.47 -17.52
N VAL A 26 -4.38 4.19 -17.28
CA VAL A 26 -4.77 3.09 -18.18
C VAL A 26 -5.53 2.01 -17.40
N PRO A 27 -6.56 1.38 -17.99
CA PRO A 27 -7.16 0.19 -17.41
C PRO A 27 -6.09 -0.89 -17.20
N SER A 28 -6.07 -1.49 -16.02
CA SER A 28 -5.11 -2.53 -15.66
C SER A 28 -5.77 -3.57 -14.77
N PRO A 29 -5.28 -4.82 -14.76
CA PRO A 29 -5.62 -5.76 -13.69
C PRO A 29 -5.05 -5.26 -12.35
N GLN A 30 -5.57 -5.79 -11.25
CA GLN A 30 -4.96 -5.54 -9.95
C GLN A 30 -3.64 -6.28 -9.83
N ILE A 31 -2.59 -5.58 -9.40
CA ILE A 31 -1.27 -6.18 -9.16
C ILE A 31 -1.31 -6.99 -7.84
N PRO A 32 -1.00 -8.30 -7.86
CA PRO A 32 -0.84 -9.07 -6.63
C PRO A 32 0.34 -8.52 -5.81
N VAL A 33 0.18 -8.47 -4.49
CA VAL A 33 1.27 -8.06 -3.59
C VAL A 33 1.85 -9.29 -2.88
N MET A 34 3.16 -9.26 -2.64
CA MET A 34 3.84 -10.27 -1.84
C MET A 34 4.10 -9.74 -0.44
N LEU A 35 3.72 -10.53 0.56
CA LEU A 35 4.02 -10.28 1.95
C LEU A 35 5.07 -11.27 2.43
N TYR A 36 5.97 -10.80 3.29
CA TYR A 36 6.93 -11.63 4.00
C TYR A 36 6.68 -11.48 5.49
N SER A 37 6.36 -12.56 6.20
CA SER A 37 6.04 -12.52 7.63
C SER A 37 6.63 -13.71 8.39
N PRO A 38 7.33 -13.48 9.51
CA PRO A 38 7.87 -14.57 10.32
C PRO A 38 6.70 -15.27 11.04
N HIS A 39 6.68 -16.59 10.99
CA HIS A 39 5.64 -17.41 11.60
C HIS A 39 6.25 -18.74 12.06
N GLU A 40 6.10 -19.06 13.35
CA GLU A 40 6.62 -20.30 13.96
C GLU A 40 8.10 -20.58 13.65
N GLY A 41 8.93 -19.53 13.68
CA GLY A 41 10.37 -19.63 13.40
C GLY A 41 10.73 -19.78 11.92
N GLN A 42 9.74 -19.75 11.01
CA GLN A 42 9.96 -19.77 9.56
C GLN A 42 9.58 -18.44 8.93
N MET A 43 10.30 -18.06 7.88
CA MET A 43 9.92 -16.92 7.06
C MET A 43 8.93 -17.39 6.00
N LEU A 44 7.69 -16.88 6.03
CA LEU A 44 6.68 -17.21 5.03
C LEU A 44 6.57 -16.10 3.98
N ARG A 45 6.52 -16.49 2.70
CA ARG A 45 6.07 -15.65 1.60
C ARG A 45 4.60 -15.94 1.33
N VAL A 46 3.78 -14.90 1.36
CA VAL A 46 2.36 -14.99 1.01
C VAL A 46 2.07 -14.11 -0.21
N THR A 47 1.38 -14.67 -1.19
CA THR A 47 0.82 -13.88 -2.30
C THR A 47 -0.60 -13.46 -1.93
N VAL A 48 -0.87 -12.15 -1.98
CA VAL A 48 -2.22 -11.60 -1.90
C VAL A 48 -2.69 -11.30 -3.32
N ASN A 49 -3.69 -12.04 -3.78
CA ASN A 49 -4.27 -11.81 -5.10
C ASN A 49 -5.30 -10.70 -5.02
N GLY A 50 -5.14 -9.68 -5.85
CA GLY A 50 -6.18 -8.69 -6.10
C GLY A 50 -7.12 -9.12 -7.23
N ARG A 51 -8.40 -8.81 -7.11
CA ARG A 51 -9.42 -8.92 -8.14
C ARG A 51 -10.30 -7.68 -8.17
N GLY A 52 -10.76 -7.33 -9.36
CA GLY A 52 -11.64 -6.21 -9.61
C GLY A 52 -11.14 -5.31 -10.74
N PRO A 53 -12.02 -4.50 -11.35
CA PRO A 53 -11.59 -3.49 -12.30
C PRO A 53 -10.67 -2.48 -11.60
N SER A 54 -9.57 -2.12 -12.25
CA SER A 54 -8.67 -1.08 -11.75
C SER A 54 -8.13 -0.20 -12.87
N THR A 55 -7.68 0.99 -12.49
CA THR A 55 -6.94 1.90 -13.35
C THR A 55 -5.61 2.22 -12.69
N THR A 56 -4.52 2.04 -13.43
CA THR A 56 -3.19 2.44 -12.97
C THR A 56 -2.84 3.78 -13.58
N TYR A 57 -2.43 4.71 -12.73
CA TYR A 57 -1.96 6.03 -13.08
C TYR A 57 -0.46 6.16 -12.80
N ALA A 58 0.25 6.94 -13.60
CA ALA A 58 1.57 7.43 -13.20
C ALA A 58 1.44 8.33 -11.96
N GLY A 59 2.42 8.31 -11.06
CA GLY A 59 2.37 9.07 -9.80
C GLY A 59 2.21 10.57 -9.95
N GLY A 60 2.70 11.16 -11.05
CA GLY A 60 2.49 12.56 -11.38
C GLY A 60 3.02 13.51 -10.30
N LYS A 61 2.14 14.34 -9.74
CA LYS A 61 2.45 15.29 -8.65
C LYS A 61 1.89 14.82 -7.30
N VAL A 62 1.70 13.52 -7.12
CA VAL A 62 1.25 12.96 -5.85
C VAL A 62 2.40 12.94 -4.86
N ARG A 63 2.08 13.23 -3.61
CA ARG A 63 2.98 13.13 -2.47
C ARG A 63 2.35 12.21 -1.42
N LEU A 64 3.19 11.37 -0.84
CA LEU A 64 2.89 10.67 0.40
C LEU A 64 3.25 11.59 1.56
N LYS A 65 2.33 11.78 2.51
CA LYS A 65 2.62 12.33 3.83
C LYS A 65 2.39 11.24 4.85
N VAL A 66 3.36 10.99 5.72
CA VAL A 66 3.23 10.03 6.82
C VAL A 66 2.79 10.77 8.08
N GLY A 67 1.85 10.19 8.82
CA GLY A 67 1.37 10.74 10.09
C GLY A 67 2.44 10.78 11.16
N SER A 68 2.27 11.66 12.15
CA SER A 68 3.21 11.80 13.27
C SER A 68 2.98 10.78 14.40
N GLY A 69 1.85 10.07 14.35
CA GLY A 69 1.42 9.09 15.35
C GLY A 69 2.38 7.90 15.53
N THR A 70 2.13 7.14 16.60
CA THR A 70 2.94 5.98 17.01
C THR A 70 2.42 4.65 16.46
N HIS A 71 1.49 4.68 15.50
CA HIS A 71 1.02 3.46 14.86
C HIS A 71 2.23 2.76 14.18
N PRO A 72 2.45 1.45 14.38
CA PRO A 72 3.64 0.76 13.87
C PRO A 72 3.87 0.90 12.35
N MET A 73 2.79 1.03 11.57
CA MET A 73 2.87 1.31 10.13
C MET A 73 3.46 2.70 9.82
N ALA A 74 3.08 3.74 10.58
CA ALA A 74 3.61 5.09 10.38
C ALA A 74 5.10 5.14 10.74
N GLU A 75 5.51 4.47 11.81
CA GLU A 75 6.93 4.31 12.17
C GLU A 75 7.72 3.59 11.08
N SER A 76 7.17 2.49 10.56
CA SER A 76 7.79 1.74 9.46
C SER A 76 7.97 2.61 8.21
N LEU A 77 6.93 3.33 7.78
CA LEU A 77 6.98 4.22 6.62
C LEU A 77 8.03 5.34 6.80
N ARG A 78 8.12 5.93 8.00
CA ARG A 78 9.15 6.93 8.33
C ARG A 78 10.56 6.33 8.31
N SER A 79 10.74 5.14 8.89
CA SER A 79 12.04 4.44 8.90
C SER A 79 12.54 4.08 7.49
N LEU A 80 11.61 3.83 6.57
CA LEU A 80 11.87 3.58 5.16
C LEU A 80 12.09 4.88 4.35
N GLY A 81 12.01 6.06 4.98
CA GLY A 81 12.17 7.35 4.33
C GLY A 81 11.08 7.67 3.32
N MET A 82 9.87 7.12 3.50
CA MET A 82 8.80 7.25 2.52
C MET A 82 8.07 8.61 2.57
N ASP A 83 8.22 9.37 3.66
CA ASP A 83 7.57 10.66 3.82
C ASP A 83 8.04 11.68 2.77
N GLY A 84 7.08 12.37 2.15
CA GLY A 84 7.32 13.32 1.06
C GLY A 84 7.61 12.69 -0.30
N LEU A 85 7.75 11.37 -0.41
CA LEU A 85 8.04 10.72 -1.69
C LEU A 85 6.87 10.77 -2.66
N THR A 86 7.21 10.75 -3.95
CA THR A 86 6.23 10.58 -5.02
C THR A 86 6.19 9.10 -5.43
N PRO A 87 5.02 8.45 -5.42
CA PRO A 87 4.91 7.07 -5.87
C PRO A 87 5.23 6.97 -7.35
N PHE A 88 5.80 5.85 -7.78
CA PHE A 88 6.03 5.58 -9.21
C PHE A 88 4.69 5.41 -9.95
N ALA A 89 3.78 4.64 -9.37
CA ALA A 89 2.46 4.34 -9.90
C ALA A 89 1.41 4.33 -8.78
N ILE A 90 0.17 4.63 -9.14
CA ILE A 90 -0.99 4.62 -8.24
C ILE A 90 -2.08 3.81 -8.91
N GLN A 91 -2.60 2.80 -8.22
CA GLN A 91 -3.69 1.99 -8.73
C GLN A 91 -4.96 2.31 -7.93
N THR A 92 -6.04 2.63 -8.64
CA THR A 92 -7.36 2.86 -8.01
C THR A 92 -8.35 1.81 -8.45
N THR A 93 -9.30 1.51 -7.57
CA THR A 93 -10.39 0.57 -7.79
C THR A 93 -11.56 0.94 -6.88
N HIS A 94 -12.78 0.69 -7.34
CA HIS A 94 -14.01 0.88 -6.55
C HIS A 94 -14.62 -0.48 -6.13
N ALA A 95 -14.02 -1.60 -6.56
CA ALA A 95 -14.55 -2.94 -6.35
C ALA A 95 -13.39 -3.91 -6.05
N SER A 96 -12.61 -3.57 -5.02
CA SER A 96 -11.45 -4.37 -4.61
C SER A 96 -11.87 -5.64 -3.89
N GLN A 97 -11.32 -6.77 -4.32
CA GLN A 97 -11.36 -8.02 -3.57
C GLN A 97 -9.94 -8.55 -3.43
N SER A 98 -9.50 -8.79 -2.20
CA SER A 98 -8.22 -9.41 -1.92
C SER A 98 -8.40 -10.82 -1.39
N ARG A 99 -7.53 -11.75 -1.82
CA ARG A 99 -7.43 -13.09 -1.25
C ARG A 99 -6.02 -13.33 -0.74
N LEU A 100 -5.88 -13.45 0.57
CA LEU A 100 -4.66 -13.93 1.23
C LEU A 100 -4.53 -15.44 0.97
N ASN A 101 -3.49 -15.87 0.27
CA ASN A 101 -3.24 -17.29 0.04
C ASN A 101 -2.48 -17.92 1.22
N LYS A 102 -2.35 -19.25 1.19
CA LYS A 102 -1.48 -19.97 2.13
C LYS A 102 -0.04 -19.49 1.97
N GLY A 103 0.64 -19.22 3.09
CA GLY A 103 2.05 -18.90 3.11
C GLY A 103 2.92 -20.08 2.66
N VAL A 104 3.95 -19.77 1.88
CA VAL A 104 4.97 -20.72 1.44
C VAL A 104 6.28 -20.36 2.14
N PRO A 105 6.91 -21.29 2.87
CA PRO A 105 8.22 -21.04 3.47
C PRO A 105 9.24 -20.57 2.43
N ILE A 106 10.04 -19.57 2.80
CA ILE A 106 11.20 -19.12 2.03
C ILE A 106 12.46 -19.35 2.85
N GLY A 107 13.40 -20.14 2.30
CA GLY A 107 14.56 -20.63 3.04
C GLY A 107 14.43 -22.13 3.38
N ARG A 108 15.55 -22.71 3.82
CA ARG A 108 15.67 -24.13 4.17
C ARG A 108 15.59 -24.30 5.69
#